data_AF-A0A415PTD4-F1
#
_entry.id   AF-A0A415PTD4-F1
#
_cell.length_a   1.000
_cell.length_b   1.000
_cell.length_c   1.000
_cell.angle_alpha   90.00
_cell.angle_beta   90.00
_cell.angle_gamma   90.00
#
_symmetry.space_group_name_H-M   'P 1'
#
loop_
_entity.id
_entity.type
_entity.pdbx_description
1 polymer ?
#
loop_
_entity_poly.entity_id
_entity_poly.type
_entity_poly.pdbx_seq_one_letter_code
_entity_poly.pdbx_strand_id
1 'polypeptide(L)'
;MNIIERIDRPCEYVEVAQTALIACQYLYLWLFAGPDDAYKVYSLAILMAFEFVMVHSGLFMAAMPLKASIRLFIPLYGLFAFAFGHSMREGDYTIIILYLATVLNRMRFAFFNVSKSVKQRVVRQSMIALAVYFVLTVSVVCAESVIPSFSLGAAFSESASYTREVRAGGLFVEKPYVPICLGFLYYSVLSFFNFKTVWRERAFIKRRCTGGYTEEVTNKRQQKNK
;
A
#
# COMPACT_ATOMS: atom_id res chain seq x y z
N MET A 1 -22.03 -4.11 -17.52
CA MET A 1 -21.13 -3.60 -16.47
C MET A 1 -20.93 -4.73 -15.48
N ASN A 2 -19.72 -5.26 -15.36
CA ASN A 2 -19.48 -6.40 -14.46
C ASN A 2 -19.57 -5.93 -13.00
N ILE A 3 -20.01 -6.80 -12.09
CA ILE A 3 -20.15 -6.49 -10.63
C ILE A 3 -18.86 -5.86 -10.07
N ILE A 4 -17.71 -6.28 -10.58
CA ILE A 4 -16.37 -5.82 -10.21
C ILE A 4 -16.17 -4.33 -10.54
N GLU A 5 -16.69 -3.84 -11.67
CA GLU A 5 -16.58 -2.41 -12.05
C GLU A 5 -17.43 -1.52 -11.14
N ARG A 6 -18.49 -2.08 -10.53
CA ARG A 6 -19.32 -1.37 -9.54
C ARG A 6 -18.66 -1.32 -8.16
N ILE A 7 -17.89 -2.34 -7.79
CA ILE A 7 -17.20 -2.46 -6.49
C ILE A 7 -15.82 -1.78 -6.49
N ASP A 8 -15.24 -1.53 -7.67
CA ASP A 8 -13.92 -0.94 -7.81
C ASP A 8 -13.79 0.42 -7.09
N ARG A 9 -14.78 1.30 -7.24
CA ARG A 9 -14.75 2.63 -6.63
C ARG A 9 -14.79 2.61 -5.10
N PRO A 10 -15.72 1.89 -4.43
CA PRO A 10 -15.68 1.72 -2.98
C PRO A 10 -14.31 1.23 -2.49
N CYS A 11 -13.69 0.29 -3.19
CA CYS A 11 -12.37 -0.23 -2.84
C CYS A 11 -11.28 0.85 -2.93
N GLU A 12 -11.30 1.74 -3.92
CA GLU A 12 -10.33 2.84 -4.03
C GLU A 12 -10.43 3.84 -2.85
N TYR A 13 -11.64 4.18 -2.38
CA TYR A 13 -11.79 5.07 -1.22
C TYR A 13 -11.31 4.42 0.08
N VAL A 14 -11.60 3.13 0.26
CA VAL A 14 -11.09 2.35 1.40
C VAL A 14 -9.57 2.31 1.38
N GLU A 15 -8.96 2.14 0.22
CA GLU A 15 -7.50 2.11 0.07
C GLU A 15 -6.85 3.47 0.42
N VAL A 16 -7.45 4.60 0.02
CA VAL A 16 -6.99 5.94 0.44
C VAL A 16 -7.07 6.12 1.95
N ALA A 17 -8.20 5.74 2.56
CA ALA A 17 -8.38 5.86 4.01
C ALA A 17 -7.41 4.95 4.78
N GLN A 18 -7.26 3.70 4.34
CA GLN A 18 -6.36 2.73 4.96
C GLN A 18 -4.90 3.21 4.86
N THR A 19 -4.45 3.68 3.70
CA THR A 19 -3.08 4.19 3.55
C THR A 19 -2.81 5.43 4.40
N ALA A 20 -3.79 6.33 4.54
CA ALA A 20 -3.67 7.48 5.43
C ALA A 20 -3.59 7.07 6.91
N LEU A 21 -4.43 6.12 7.35
CA LEU A 21 -4.40 5.62 8.72
C LEU A 21 -3.08 4.93 9.06
N ILE A 22 -2.55 4.14 8.12
CA ILE A 22 -1.24 3.50 8.28
C ILE A 22 -0.15 4.57 8.41
N ALA A 23 -0.13 5.59 7.56
CA ALA A 23 0.84 6.68 7.67
C ALA A 23 0.77 7.39 9.04
N CYS A 24 -0.42 7.67 9.55
CA CYS A 24 -0.59 8.23 10.89
C CYS A 24 -0.04 7.31 11.99
N GLN A 25 -0.23 6.00 11.86
CA GLN A 25 0.29 5.02 12.81
C GLN A 25 1.82 4.98 12.81
N TYR A 26 2.46 5.03 11.64
CA TYR A 26 3.91 5.15 11.53
C TYR A 26 4.41 6.43 12.20
N LEU A 27 3.75 7.57 11.96
CA LEU A 27 4.13 8.84 12.57
C LEU A 27 3.98 8.82 14.10
N TYR A 28 2.88 8.27 14.60
CA TYR A 28 2.63 8.16 16.03
C TYR A 28 3.72 7.37 16.74
N LEU A 29 4.07 6.19 16.22
CA LEU A 29 5.13 5.37 16.81
C LEU A 29 6.52 5.96 16.62
N TRP A 30 6.73 6.74 15.57
CA TRP A 30 7.99 7.44 15.39
C TRP A 30 8.21 8.49 16.49
N LEU A 31 7.16 9.22 16.87
CA LEU A 31 7.25 10.34 17.81
C LEU A 31 7.07 9.92 19.27
N PHE A 32 6.24 8.92 19.55
CA PHE A 32 5.72 8.65 20.90
C PHE A 32 5.77 7.16 21.31
N ALA A 33 6.55 6.32 20.64
CA ALA A 33 6.64 4.91 21.02
C ALA A 33 7.14 4.73 22.46
N GLY A 34 6.42 3.93 23.23
CA GLY A 34 6.82 3.48 24.56
C GLY A 34 7.26 2.00 24.58
N PRO A 35 7.78 1.50 25.71
CA PRO A 35 8.21 0.11 25.85
C PRO A 35 7.12 -0.93 25.51
N ASP A 36 5.85 -0.61 25.78
CA ASP A 36 4.71 -1.48 25.49
C ASP A 36 4.38 -1.56 23.99
N ASP A 37 4.91 -0.64 23.17
CA ASP A 37 4.73 -0.62 21.73
C ASP A 37 5.84 -1.37 20.98
N ALA A 38 6.80 -1.98 21.69
CA ALA A 38 7.93 -2.72 21.11
C ALA A 38 7.51 -3.71 20.01
N TYR A 39 6.48 -4.51 20.29
CA TYR A 39 5.94 -5.46 19.33
C TYR A 39 5.37 -4.76 18.08
N LYS A 40 4.59 -3.67 18.25
CA LYS A 40 4.01 -2.93 17.12
C LYS A 40 5.09 -2.28 16.25
N VAL A 41 6.14 -1.73 16.86
CA VAL A 41 7.27 -1.13 16.15
C VAL A 41 8.00 -2.19 15.34
N TYR A 42 8.32 -3.34 15.96
CA TYR A 42 8.94 -4.46 15.26
C TYR A 42 8.07 -4.97 14.11
N SER A 43 6.77 -5.17 14.35
CA SER A 43 5.80 -5.60 13.34
C SER A 43 5.74 -4.66 12.13
N LEU A 44 5.70 -3.35 12.36
CA LEU A 44 5.63 -2.35 11.28
C LEU A 44 6.96 -2.16 10.55
N ALA A 45 8.09 -2.34 11.25
CA ALA A 45 9.41 -2.35 10.63
C ALA A 45 9.56 -3.53 9.67
N ILE A 46 9.15 -4.73 10.10
CA ILE A 46 9.11 -5.92 9.26
C ILE A 46 8.12 -5.74 8.11
N LEU A 47 6.93 -5.19 8.36
CA LEU A 47 5.94 -4.90 7.30
C LEU A 47 6.54 -4.07 6.16
N MET A 48 7.39 -3.09 6.46
CA MET A 48 8.08 -2.32 5.43
C MET A 48 9.07 -3.16 4.63
N ALA A 49 9.86 -4.03 5.27
CA ALA A 49 10.76 -4.91 4.54
C ALA A 49 10.00 -5.79 3.53
N PHE A 50 8.81 -6.24 3.89
CA PHE A 50 7.95 -7.04 3.02
C PHE A 50 7.06 -6.23 2.06
N GLU A 51 6.88 -4.92 2.28
CA GLU A 51 6.21 -4.06 1.30
C GLU A 51 6.98 -4.05 -0.03
N PHE A 52 8.30 -4.30 -0.01
CA PHE A 52 9.05 -4.63 -1.22
C PHE A 52 8.40 -5.78 -2.00
N VAL A 53 8.04 -6.89 -1.37
CA VAL A 53 7.36 -8.00 -2.06
C VAL A 53 5.97 -7.56 -2.55
N MET A 54 5.22 -6.85 -1.71
CA MET A 54 3.85 -6.44 -2.02
C MET A 54 3.76 -5.44 -3.18
N VAL A 55 4.73 -4.53 -3.32
CA VAL A 55 4.70 -3.52 -4.38
C VAL A 55 5.04 -4.10 -5.75
N HIS A 56 5.80 -5.20 -5.80
CA HIS A 56 6.11 -5.91 -7.05
C HIS A 56 4.96 -6.81 -7.53
N SER A 57 4.04 -7.20 -6.64
CA SER A 57 2.89 -8.07 -6.95
C SER A 57 2.09 -7.59 -8.17
N GLY A 58 1.78 -6.30 -8.22
CA GLY A 58 1.00 -5.69 -9.30
C GLY A 58 1.74 -5.64 -10.64
N LEU A 59 3.08 -5.56 -10.62
CA LEU A 59 3.88 -5.58 -11.85
C LEU A 59 3.91 -6.98 -12.46
N PHE A 60 4.14 -8.00 -11.66
CA PHE A 60 4.16 -9.36 -12.17
C PHE A 60 2.80 -9.82 -12.72
N MET A 61 1.69 -9.33 -12.16
CA MET A 61 0.36 -9.54 -12.73
C MET A 61 0.18 -8.89 -14.12
N ALA A 62 0.89 -7.79 -14.38
CA ALA A 62 0.90 -7.14 -15.68
C ALA A 62 1.61 -7.99 -16.74
N ALA A 63 2.74 -8.56 -16.34
CA ALA A 63 3.72 -9.16 -17.23
C ALA A 63 3.42 -10.62 -17.59
N MET A 64 2.70 -11.36 -16.73
CA MET A 64 2.55 -12.82 -16.89
C MET A 64 1.11 -13.29 -17.12
N PRO A 65 0.89 -14.40 -17.87
CA PRO A 65 -0.41 -15.01 -18.03
C PRO A 65 -0.88 -15.71 -16.74
N LEU A 66 -2.21 -15.73 -16.51
CA LEU A 66 -2.84 -16.19 -15.27
C LEU A 66 -2.33 -17.56 -14.76
N LYS A 67 -2.19 -18.55 -15.65
CA LYS A 67 -1.77 -19.91 -15.30
C LYS A 67 -0.31 -19.98 -14.81
N ALA A 68 0.56 -19.14 -15.37
CA ALA A 68 1.97 -19.02 -14.95
C ALA A 68 2.09 -18.19 -13.66
N SER A 69 1.32 -17.11 -13.59
CA SER A 69 1.17 -16.26 -12.41
C SER A 69 0.82 -17.11 -11.19
N ILE A 70 -0.26 -17.89 -11.23
CA ILE A 70 -0.70 -18.71 -10.09
C ILE A 70 0.37 -19.73 -9.66
N ARG A 71 1.03 -20.40 -10.61
CA ARG A 71 2.09 -21.39 -10.31
C ARG A 71 3.32 -20.79 -9.66
N LEU A 72 3.67 -19.54 -9.98
CA LEU A 72 4.80 -18.85 -9.35
C LEU A 72 4.39 -18.16 -8.04
N PHE A 73 3.20 -17.54 -8.01
CA PHE A 73 2.74 -16.74 -6.88
C PHE A 73 2.43 -17.56 -5.64
N ILE A 74 1.79 -18.72 -5.79
CA ILE A 74 1.46 -19.57 -4.65
C ILE A 74 2.72 -19.97 -3.85
N PRO A 75 3.77 -20.58 -4.46
CA PRO A 75 4.95 -20.96 -3.69
C PRO A 75 5.72 -19.75 -3.17
N LEU A 76 5.84 -18.67 -3.95
CA LEU A 76 6.56 -17.48 -3.54
C LEU A 76 5.88 -16.78 -2.34
N TYR A 77 4.57 -16.55 -2.39
CA TYR A 77 3.82 -15.94 -1.29
C TYR A 77 3.66 -16.88 -0.10
N GLY A 78 3.59 -18.20 -0.33
CA GLY A 78 3.64 -19.19 0.73
C GLY A 78 4.94 -19.11 1.52
N LEU A 79 6.08 -18.97 0.82
CA LEU A 79 7.39 -18.79 1.46
C LEU A 79 7.45 -17.48 2.27
N PHE A 80 6.96 -16.37 1.71
CA PHE A 80 6.92 -15.10 2.44
C PHE A 80 5.96 -15.12 3.63
N ALA A 81 4.79 -15.75 3.50
CA ALA A 81 3.85 -15.92 4.62
C ALA A 81 4.47 -16.78 5.74
N PHE A 82 5.21 -17.83 5.38
CA PHE A 82 5.98 -18.64 6.33
C PHE A 82 7.07 -17.81 7.02
N ALA A 83 7.87 -17.05 6.26
CA ALA A 83 8.90 -16.19 6.81
C ALA A 83 8.33 -15.11 7.76
N PHE A 84 7.21 -14.50 7.40
CA PHE A 84 6.47 -13.58 8.26
C PHE A 84 6.00 -14.26 9.54
N GLY A 85 5.37 -15.43 9.43
CA GLY A 85 4.86 -16.16 10.59
C GLY A 85 5.94 -16.58 11.56
N HIS A 86 7.12 -16.93 11.05
CA HIS A 86 8.27 -17.23 11.90
C HIS A 86 8.87 -15.98 12.55
N SER A 87 8.80 -14.83 11.87
CA SER A 87 9.34 -13.57 12.38
C SER A 87 8.44 -12.92 13.42
N MET A 88 7.13 -13.22 13.45
CA MET A 88 6.15 -12.64 14.37
C MET A 88 6.02 -13.42 15.68
N ARG A 89 5.34 -12.83 16.66
CA ARG A 89 5.07 -13.48 17.94
C ARG A 89 4.13 -14.67 17.74
N GLU A 90 4.48 -15.81 18.35
CA GLU A 90 3.66 -17.03 18.27
C GLU A 90 2.21 -16.74 18.69
N GLY A 91 1.26 -17.17 17.84
CA GLY A 91 -0.17 -17.00 18.07
C GLY A 91 -0.80 -15.71 17.51
N ASP A 92 -0.01 -14.74 17.03
CA ASP A 92 -0.55 -13.55 16.36
C ASP A 92 -0.41 -13.62 14.84
N TYR A 93 -1.46 -14.10 14.20
CA TYR A 93 -1.55 -14.22 12.74
C TYR A 93 -2.21 -13.01 12.09
N THR A 94 -2.52 -11.96 12.85
CA THR A 94 -3.31 -10.80 12.36
C THR A 94 -2.63 -10.14 11.16
N ILE A 95 -1.33 -9.88 11.26
CA ILE A 95 -0.56 -9.23 10.20
C ILE A 95 -0.45 -10.11 8.96
N ILE A 96 -0.31 -11.43 9.13
CA ILE A 96 -0.26 -12.38 8.02
C ILE A 96 -1.61 -12.44 7.28
N ILE A 97 -2.71 -12.45 8.03
CA ILE A 97 -4.06 -12.43 7.45
C ILE A 97 -4.29 -11.11 6.70
N LEU A 98 -3.90 -9.97 7.28
CA LEU A 98 -3.99 -8.66 6.64
C LEU A 98 -3.10 -8.58 5.39
N TYR A 99 -1.91 -9.18 5.43
CA TYR A 99 -1.00 -9.31 4.30
C TYR A 99 -1.66 -10.11 3.16
N LEU A 100 -2.17 -11.31 3.45
CA LEU A 100 -2.89 -12.15 2.48
C LEU A 100 -4.10 -11.42 1.90
N ALA A 101 -4.90 -10.75 2.73
CA ALA A 101 -6.04 -9.97 2.30
C ALA A 101 -5.64 -8.81 1.37
N THR A 102 -4.55 -8.11 1.69
CA THR A 102 -4.03 -6.99 0.88
C THR A 102 -3.52 -7.48 -0.46
N VAL A 103 -2.77 -8.59 -0.48
CA VAL A 103 -2.27 -9.22 -1.70
C VAL A 103 -3.44 -9.68 -2.56
N LEU A 104 -4.43 -10.38 -1.99
CA LEU A 104 -5.61 -10.81 -2.73
C LEU A 104 -6.40 -9.61 -3.29
N ASN A 105 -6.54 -8.53 -2.52
CA ASN A 105 -7.22 -7.32 -2.96
C ASN A 105 -6.47 -6.63 -4.12
N ARG A 106 -5.14 -6.51 -4.05
CA ARG A 106 -4.31 -5.98 -5.15
C ARG A 106 -4.33 -6.92 -6.36
N MET A 107 -4.38 -8.24 -6.13
CA MET A 107 -4.43 -9.26 -7.16
C MET A 107 -5.82 -9.56 -7.72
N ARG A 108 -6.88 -8.89 -7.25
CA ARG A 108 -8.27 -9.15 -7.68
C ARG A 108 -8.42 -9.15 -9.20
N PHE A 109 -7.74 -8.24 -9.89
CA PHE A 109 -7.78 -8.09 -11.33
C PHE A 109 -7.00 -9.15 -12.13
N ALA A 110 -6.15 -9.96 -11.48
CA ALA A 110 -5.55 -11.13 -12.11
C ALA A 110 -6.54 -12.29 -12.17
N PHE A 111 -7.35 -12.47 -11.12
CA PHE A 111 -8.32 -13.57 -11.03
C PHE A 111 -9.58 -13.33 -11.88
N PHE A 112 -9.91 -12.07 -12.17
CA PHE A 112 -11.07 -11.72 -12.97
C PHE A 112 -10.66 -11.10 -14.32
N ASN A 113 -11.28 -11.56 -15.41
CA ASN A 113 -11.00 -11.06 -16.76
C ASN A 113 -11.58 -9.63 -16.93
N VAL A 114 -10.81 -8.61 -16.55
CA VAL A 114 -11.19 -7.19 -16.65
C VAL A 114 -10.85 -6.59 -18.01
N SER A 115 -11.54 -5.50 -18.35
CA SER A 115 -11.28 -4.73 -19.57
C SER A 115 -9.83 -4.22 -19.65
N LYS A 116 -9.27 -4.16 -20.87
CA LYS A 116 -7.86 -3.76 -21.11
C LYS A 116 -7.51 -2.40 -20.50
N SER A 117 -8.46 -1.46 -20.46
CA SER A 117 -8.28 -0.12 -19.89
C SER A 117 -8.10 -0.12 -18.37
N VAL A 118 -8.87 -0.93 -17.64
CA VAL A 118 -8.75 -1.08 -16.18
C VAL A 118 -7.42 -1.75 -15.84
N LYS A 119 -7.06 -2.81 -16.58
CA LYS A 119 -5.75 -3.48 -16.42
C LYS A 119 -4.60 -2.49 -16.59
N GLN A 120 -4.59 -1.69 -17.66
CA GLN A 120 -3.52 -0.72 -17.91
C GLN A 120 -3.43 0.37 -16.82
N ARG A 121 -4.56 0.81 -16.26
CA ARG A 121 -4.59 1.78 -15.15
C ARG A 121 -3.93 1.21 -13.89
N VAL A 122 -4.29 -0.01 -13.49
CA VAL A 122 -3.77 -0.69 -12.29
C VAL A 122 -2.27 -0.97 -12.43
N VAL A 123 -1.84 -1.41 -13.61
CA VAL A 123 -0.41 -1.64 -13.90
C VAL A 123 0.39 -0.34 -13.79
N ARG A 124 -0.12 0.76 -14.34
CA ARG A 124 0.54 2.06 -14.22
C ARG A 124 0.64 2.53 -12.77
N GLN A 125 -0.42 2.36 -11.97
CA GLN A 125 -0.38 2.67 -10.54
C GLN A 125 0.65 1.82 -9.80
N SER A 126 0.72 0.53 -10.10
CA SER A 126 1.70 -0.38 -9.50
C SER A 126 3.14 0.01 -9.85
N MET A 127 3.41 0.40 -11.11
CA MET A 127 4.73 0.90 -11.54
C MET A 127 5.14 2.18 -10.81
N ILE A 128 4.20 3.10 -10.61
CA ILE A 128 4.46 4.34 -9.86
C ILE A 128 4.76 4.03 -8.39
N ALA A 129 3.92 3.19 -7.76
CA ALA A 129 4.14 2.77 -6.37
C ALA A 129 5.50 2.09 -6.19
N LEU A 130 5.90 1.24 -7.14
CA LEU A 130 7.20 0.58 -7.15
C LEU A 130 8.35 1.58 -7.26
N ALA A 131 8.28 2.52 -8.21
CA ALA A 131 9.30 3.54 -8.39
C ALA A 131 9.43 4.43 -7.14
N VAL A 132 8.30 4.84 -6.56
CA VAL A 132 8.27 5.62 -5.32
C VAL A 132 8.89 4.83 -4.16
N TYR A 133 8.50 3.56 -3.98
CA TYR A 133 9.05 2.70 -2.94
C TYR A 133 10.57 2.57 -3.07
N PHE A 134 11.07 2.28 -4.28
CA PHE A 134 12.50 2.10 -4.53
C PHE A 134 13.29 3.39 -4.26
N VAL A 135 12.86 4.52 -4.82
CA VAL A 135 13.54 5.82 -4.65
C VAL A 135 13.53 6.24 -3.18
N LEU A 136 12.40 6.10 -2.48
CA LEU A 136 12.31 6.43 -1.06
C LEU A 136 13.18 5.51 -0.21
N THR A 137 13.19 4.21 -0.48
CA THR A 137 14.01 3.25 0.27
C THR A 137 15.49 3.60 0.16
N VAL A 138 15.99 3.81 -1.06
CA VAL A 138 17.40 4.18 -1.27
C VAL A 138 17.69 5.53 -0.59
N SER A 139 16.82 6.51 -0.76
CA SER A 139 17.01 7.85 -0.19
C SER A 139 17.04 7.84 1.34
N VAL A 140 16.12 7.12 1.98
CA VAL A 140 16.00 6.99 3.44
C VAL A 140 17.17 6.20 4.02
N VAL A 141 17.57 5.11 3.37
CA VAL A 141 18.73 4.31 3.81
C VAL A 141 20.04 5.10 3.65
N CYS A 142 20.21 5.87 2.57
CA CYS A 142 21.39 6.72 2.41
C CYS A 142 21.39 7.92 3.38
N ALA A 143 20.20 8.42 3.76
CA ALA A 143 20.04 9.53 4.69
C ALA A 143 19.95 9.10 6.17
N GLU A 144 20.21 7.82 6.48
CA GLU A 144 20.06 7.24 7.82
C GLU A 144 20.69 8.10 8.93
N SER A 145 21.89 8.64 8.69
CA SER A 145 22.63 9.46 9.64
C SER A 145 21.99 10.81 9.98
N VAL A 146 21.04 11.28 9.16
CA VAL A 146 20.35 12.57 9.32
C VAL A 146 18.94 12.37 9.87
N ILE A 147 18.40 11.16 9.81
CA ILE A 147 17.02 10.88 10.24
C ILE A 147 16.94 10.97 11.77
N PRO A 148 16.05 11.81 12.32
CA PRO A 148 15.85 11.88 13.76
C PRO A 148 15.26 10.55 14.24
N SER A 149 15.91 9.94 15.24
CA SER A 149 15.43 8.69 15.82
C SER A 149 14.19 8.89 16.69
N PHE A 150 13.95 10.10 17.20
CA PHE A 150 12.87 10.43 18.15
C PHE A 150 12.76 9.37 19.27
N SER A 151 11.58 8.80 19.51
CA SER A 151 11.35 7.78 20.55
C SER A 151 11.98 6.41 20.23
N LEU A 152 12.48 6.21 19.01
CA LEU A 152 13.00 4.93 18.50
C LEU A 152 14.54 4.91 18.41
N GLY A 153 15.21 5.69 19.26
CA GLY A 153 16.68 5.72 19.35
C GLY A 153 17.29 4.49 20.02
N ALA A 154 18.60 4.55 20.29
CA ALA A 154 19.37 3.45 20.88
C ALA A 154 18.76 2.92 22.20
N ALA A 155 18.27 3.83 23.05
CA ALA A 155 17.61 3.46 24.31
C ALA A 155 16.36 2.58 24.11
N PHE A 156 15.66 2.71 22.98
CA PHE A 156 14.52 1.87 22.64
C PHE A 156 14.98 0.55 22.01
N SER A 157 15.89 0.59 21.04
CA SER A 157 16.36 -0.61 20.34
C SER A 157 17.15 -1.57 21.24
N GLU A 158 17.83 -1.05 22.25
CA GLU A 158 18.58 -1.83 23.24
C GLU A 158 17.73 -2.22 24.46
N SER A 159 16.48 -1.77 24.53
CA SER A 159 15.60 -2.10 25.65
C SER A 159 15.30 -3.59 25.72
N ALA A 160 15.15 -4.11 26.94
CA ALA A 160 14.74 -5.49 27.16
C ALA A 160 13.39 -5.83 26.49
N SER A 161 12.50 -4.85 26.38
CA SER A 161 11.20 -5.02 25.70
C SER A 161 11.37 -5.23 24.20
N TYR A 162 12.21 -4.43 23.53
CA TYR A 162 12.41 -4.55 22.08
C TYR A 162 13.26 -5.77 21.72
N THR A 163 14.36 -6.00 22.43
CA THR A 163 15.26 -7.15 22.18
C THR A 163 14.57 -8.51 22.35
N ARG A 164 13.53 -8.61 23.19
CA ARG A 164 12.68 -9.81 23.31
C ARG A 164 11.81 -10.08 22.09
N GLU A 165 11.42 -9.04 21.37
CA GLU A 165 10.55 -9.14 20.20
C GLU A 165 11.34 -9.32 18.89
N VAL A 166 12.61 -8.89 18.87
CA VAL A 166 13.50 -9.04 17.72
C VAL A 166 13.78 -10.53 17.45
N ARG A 167 13.25 -11.04 16.34
CA ARG A 167 13.47 -12.43 15.86
C ARG A 167 14.18 -12.50 14.51
N ALA A 168 14.40 -11.37 13.87
CA ALA A 168 15.04 -11.24 12.56
C ALA A 168 16.23 -10.26 12.63
N GLY A 169 17.20 -10.41 11.73
CA GLY A 169 18.37 -9.52 11.64
C GLY A 169 18.29 -8.53 10.47
N GLY A 170 19.17 -7.52 10.49
CA GLY A 170 19.34 -6.55 9.41
C GLY A 170 18.91 -5.13 9.76
N LEU A 171 19.24 -4.19 8.87
CA LEU A 171 19.10 -2.74 9.09
C LEU A 171 17.70 -2.31 9.57
N PHE A 172 16.66 -2.94 9.03
CA PHE A 172 15.26 -2.63 9.36
C PHE A 172 14.89 -3.02 10.80
N VAL A 173 15.59 -4.01 11.38
CA VAL A 173 15.31 -4.48 12.74
C VAL A 173 16.26 -3.84 13.74
N GLU A 174 17.52 -3.65 13.38
CA GLU A 174 18.52 -3.03 14.25
C GLU A 174 18.25 -1.54 14.46
N LYS A 175 17.73 -0.85 13.44
CA LYS A 175 17.46 0.59 13.47
C LYS A 175 15.99 0.85 13.12
N PRO A 176 15.04 0.58 14.04
CA PRO A 176 13.61 0.64 13.75
C PRO A 176 13.12 2.01 13.30
N TYR A 177 13.80 3.10 13.67
CA TYR A 177 13.44 4.45 13.21
C TYR A 177 13.55 4.61 11.67
N VAL A 178 14.45 3.85 11.01
CA VAL A 178 14.67 3.91 9.56
C VAL A 178 13.45 3.38 8.78
N PRO A 179 12.98 2.13 8.97
CA PRO A 179 11.80 1.66 8.28
C PRO A 179 10.53 2.34 8.77
N ILE A 180 10.47 2.82 10.01
CA ILE A 180 9.29 3.56 10.49
C ILE A 180 9.18 4.90 9.75
N CYS A 181 10.29 5.63 9.58
CA CYS A 181 10.34 6.84 8.75
C CYS A 181 10.01 6.53 7.28
N LEU A 182 10.60 5.47 6.73
CA LEU A 182 10.29 5.01 5.37
C LEU A 182 8.79 4.73 5.19
N GLY A 183 8.17 4.03 6.13
CA GLY A 183 6.74 3.71 6.11
C GLY A 183 5.88 4.95 6.16
N PHE A 184 6.19 5.89 7.04
CA PHE A 184 5.49 7.18 7.09
C PHE A 184 5.55 7.91 5.74
N LEU A 185 6.75 8.09 5.18
CA LEU A 185 6.93 8.80 3.91
C LEU A 185 6.25 8.07 2.74
N TYR A 186 6.43 6.76 2.64
CA TYR A 186 5.87 5.94 1.58
C TYR A 186 4.34 5.97 1.59
N TYR A 187 3.70 5.67 2.72
CA TYR A 187 2.24 5.66 2.80
C TYR A 187 1.63 7.06 2.69
N SER A 188 2.34 8.12 3.12
CA SER A 188 1.91 9.51 2.90
C SER A 188 1.89 9.87 1.42
N VAL A 189 2.96 9.54 0.69
CA VAL A 189 3.06 9.79 -0.75
C VAL A 189 2.01 8.96 -1.50
N LEU A 190 1.86 7.68 -1.14
CA LEU A 190 0.87 6.79 -1.76
C LEU A 190 -0.56 7.27 -1.52
N SER A 191 -0.89 7.69 -0.30
CA SER A 191 -2.20 8.25 0.04
C SER A 191 -2.48 9.52 -0.78
N PHE A 192 -1.50 10.41 -0.94
CA PHE A 192 -1.63 11.60 -1.77
C PHE A 192 -1.88 11.26 -3.25
N PHE A 193 -1.12 10.30 -3.82
CA PHE A 193 -1.31 9.86 -5.20
C PHE A 193 -2.68 9.19 -5.43
N ASN A 194 -3.11 8.34 -4.50
CA ASN A 194 -4.41 7.68 -4.57
C ASN A 194 -5.54 8.70 -4.45
N PHE A 195 -5.45 9.64 -3.50
CA PHE A 195 -6.41 10.73 -3.33
C PHE A 195 -6.52 11.59 -4.61
N LYS A 196 -5.38 12.00 -5.18
CA LYS A 196 -5.35 12.78 -6.43
C LYS A 196 -6.00 12.03 -7.59
N THR A 197 -5.78 10.71 -7.67
CA THR A 197 -6.36 9.87 -8.72
C THR A 197 -7.88 9.81 -8.60
N VAL A 198 -8.39 9.52 -7.41
CA VAL A 198 -9.84 9.47 -7.11
C VAL A 198 -10.49 10.84 -7.35
N TRP A 199 -9.85 11.93 -6.92
CA TRP A 199 -10.35 13.28 -7.09
C TRP A 199 -10.43 13.69 -8.57
N ARG A 200 -9.42 13.35 -9.37
CA ARG A 200 -9.39 13.63 -10.82
C ARG A 200 -10.51 12.89 -11.56
N GLU A 201 -10.79 11.64 -11.18
CA GLU A 201 -11.90 10.87 -11.77
C GLU A 201 -13.26 11.44 -11.40
N ARG A 202 -13.46 11.91 -10.16
CA ARG A 202 -14.66 12.67 -9.77
C ARG A 202 -14.85 13.93 -10.62
N ALA A 203 -13.79 14.71 -10.81
CA ALA A 203 -13.85 15.93 -11.60
C ALA A 203 -14.18 15.64 -13.07
N PHE A 204 -13.68 14.53 -13.62
CA PHE A 204 -13.97 14.11 -14.99
C PHE A 204 -15.43 13.68 -15.16
N ILE A 205 -15.98 12.94 -14.19
CA ILE A 205 -17.38 12.50 -14.21
C ILE A 205 -18.33 13.69 -14.02
N LYS A 206 -18.01 14.60 -13.09
CA LYS A 206 -18.77 15.83 -12.91
C LYS A 206 -18.83 16.62 -14.22
N ARG A 207 -17.70 16.78 -14.92
CA ARG A 207 -17.65 17.43 -16.24
C ARG A 207 -18.47 16.71 -17.32
N ARG A 208 -18.46 15.36 -17.35
CA ARG A 208 -19.26 14.60 -18.33
C ARG A 208 -20.76 14.69 -18.06
N CYS A 209 -21.17 14.65 -16.79
CA CYS A 209 -22.56 14.81 -16.39
C CYS A 209 -23.06 16.25 -16.60
N THR A 210 -22.24 17.27 -16.32
CA THR A 210 -22.62 18.66 -16.62
C THR A 210 -22.58 18.98 -18.12
N GLY A 211 -21.63 18.41 -18.87
CA GLY A 211 -21.52 18.58 -20.32
C GLY A 211 -22.71 17.98 -21.09
N GLY A 212 -23.14 16.77 -20.72
CA GLY A 212 -24.34 16.15 -21.28
C GLY A 212 -25.63 16.89 -20.92
N TYR A 213 -25.71 17.47 -19.73
CA TYR A 213 -26.86 18.28 -19.33
C TYR A 213 -26.97 19.57 -20.16
N THR A 214 -25.84 20.22 -20.47
CA THR A 214 -25.84 21.42 -21.34
C THR A 214 -26.26 21.12 -22.78
N GLU A 215 -25.82 19.99 -23.36
CA GLU A 215 -26.24 19.60 -24.73
C GLU A 215 -27.71 19.20 -24.80
N GLU A 216 -28.23 18.51 -23.79
CA GLU A 216 -29.65 18.12 -23.76
C GLU A 216 -30.58 19.34 -23.60
N VAL A 217 -30.16 20.35 -22.84
CA VAL A 217 -30.92 21.60 -22.62
C VAL A 217 -30.87 22.52 -23.86
N THR A 218 -29.75 22.61 -24.56
CA THR A 218 -29.66 23.39 -25.82
C THR A 218 -30.47 22.74 -26.94
N ASN A 219 -30.45 21.41 -27.05
CA ASN A 219 -31.20 20.70 -28.10
C ASN A 219 -32.72 20.79 -27.87
N LYS A 220 -33.19 20.69 -26.61
CA LYS A 220 -34.62 20.91 -26.28
C LYS A 220 -35.08 22.35 -26.50
N ARG A 221 -34.20 23.36 -26.36
CA ARG A 221 -34.54 24.75 -26.70
C ARG A 221 -34.64 24.98 -28.22
N GLN A 222 -33.81 24.33 -29.02
CA GLN A 222 -33.90 24.46 -30.48
C GLN A 222 -35.11 23.74 -31.08
N GLN A 223 -35.54 22.62 -30.50
CA GLN A 223 -36.78 21.95 -30.91
C GLN A 223 -38.06 22.72 -30.55
N LYS A 224 -38.02 23.59 -29.53
CA LYS A 224 -39.18 24.40 -29.11
C LYS A 224 -39.36 25.70 -29.91
N ASN A 225 -38.36 26.07 -30.71
CA ASN A 225 -38.32 27.27 -31.54
C ASN A 225 -38.48 26.97 -33.05
N LYS A 226 -38.90 25.75 -33.40
CA LYS A 226 -39.42 25.37 -34.73
C LYS A 226 -40.89 25.04 -34.58
#